data_AF-A0A7X7QSF4-F1
#
_entry.id   AF-A0A7X7QSF4-F1
#
_cell.length_a   1.000
_cell.length_b   1.000
_cell.length_c   1.000
_cell.angle_alpha   90.00
_cell.angle_beta   90.00
_cell.angle_gamma   90.00
#
_symmetry.space_group_name_H-M   'P 1'
#
loop_
_entity.id
_entity.type
_entity.pdbx_description
1 polymer ?
#
loop_
_entity_poly.entity_id
_entity_poly.type
_entity_poly.pdbx_seq_one_letter_code
_entity_poly.pdbx_strand_id
1 'polypeptide(L)' 'LRSVARKAISRKSGARGLRAILEKIMLDSMFNVPSEPDIKEIVISEDTVEKGENPLVVYHNRKESA' A
#
# COMPACT_ATOMS: atom_id res chain seq x y z
N LEU A 1 -0.69 10.65 0.18
CA LEU A 1 -0.23 11.12 1.52
C LEU A 1 -1.30 11.82 2.36
N ARG A 2 -2.22 12.64 1.80
CA ARG A 2 -3.22 13.38 2.60
C ARG A 2 -4.08 12.49 3.50
N SER A 3 -4.59 11.37 2.99
CA SER A 3 -5.39 10.42 3.78
C SER A 3 -4.60 9.82 4.96
N VAL A 4 -3.35 9.39 4.74
CA VAL A 4 -2.47 8.88 5.82
C VAL A 4 -2.29 9.93 6.93
N ALA A 5 -2.06 11.19 6.57
CA ALA A 5 -1.93 12.29 7.53
C ALA A 5 -3.23 12.54 8.31
N ARG A 6 -4.38 12.56 7.62
CA ARG A 6 -5.70 12.69 8.27
C ARG A 6 -5.95 11.55 9.26
N LYS A 7 -5.62 10.32 8.87
CA LYS A 7 -5.77 9.13 9.73
C LYS A 7 -4.82 9.15 10.94
N ALA A 8 -3.62 9.71 10.80
CA ALA A 8 -2.69 9.88 11.92
C ALA A 8 -3.17 10.95 12.93
N ILE A 9 -3.77 12.03 12.42
CA ILE A 9 -4.41 13.09 13.23
C ILE A 9 -5.63 12.53 13.96
N SER A 10 -6.52 11.80 13.29
CA SER A 10 -7.73 11.24 13.90
C SER A 10 -7.41 10.25 15.02
N ARG A 11 -6.29 9.51 14.89
CA ARG A 11 -5.75 8.62 15.93
C ARG A 11 -5.01 9.34 17.06
N LYS A 12 -4.96 10.68 17.07
CA LYS A 12 -4.23 11.51 18.05
C LYS A 12 -2.75 11.13 18.20
N SER A 13 -2.19 10.52 17.15
CA SER A 13 -0.82 9.99 17.14
C SER A 13 0.18 10.97 16.51
N GLY A 14 -0.32 11.98 15.78
CA GLY A 14 0.51 12.98 15.10
C GLY A 14 1.50 12.33 14.13
N ALA A 15 2.68 12.93 13.95
CA ALA A 15 3.70 12.42 13.04
C ALA A 15 4.17 10.99 13.37
N ARG A 16 4.13 10.59 14.66
CA ARG A 16 4.50 9.24 15.10
C ARG A 16 3.60 8.16 14.49
N GLY A 17 2.33 8.50 14.23
CA GLY A 17 1.36 7.56 13.65
C GLY A 17 1.55 7.28 12.17
N LEU A 18 2.28 8.14 11.44
CA LEU A 18 2.44 7.99 9.99
C LEU A 18 3.15 6.68 9.64
N ARG A 19 4.26 6.39 10.34
CA ARG A 19 5.02 5.15 10.13
C ARG A 19 4.18 3.92 10.45
N ALA A 20 3.48 3.92 11.58
CA ALA A 20 2.64 2.78 11.99
C ALA A 20 1.48 2.51 11.00
N ILE A 21 0.89 3.56 10.42
CA ILE A 21 -0.16 3.41 9.40
C ILE A 21 0.43 2.79 8.12
N LEU A 22 1.59 3.28 7.67
CA LEU A 22 2.26 2.75 6.48
C LEU A 22 2.73 1.30 6.68
N GLU A 23 3.36 0.98 7.81
CA GLU A 23 3.79 -0.39 8.13
C GLU A 23 2.61 -1.36 8.10
N LYS A 24 1.45 -0.98 8.66
CA LYS A 24 0.25 -1.82 8.61
C LYS A 24 -0.23 -2.06 7.18
N ILE A 25 -0.26 -1.03 6.35
CA ILE A 25 -0.74 -1.13 4.96
C ILE A 25 0.21 -1.97 4.10
N MET A 26 1.51 -1.83 4.33
CA MET A 26 2.54 -2.44 3.49
C MET A 26 2.97 -3.83 3.94
N LEU A 27 2.56 -4.30 5.13
CA LEU A 27 3.05 -5.54 5.74
C LEU A 27 2.99 -6.72 4.76
N ASP A 28 1.79 -6.99 4.21
CA ASP A 28 1.58 -8.14 3.32
C ASP A 28 2.26 -7.92 1.97
N SER A 29 2.16 -6.71 1.42
CA SER A 29 2.84 -6.35 0.16
C SER A 29 4.35 -6.53 0.23
N MET A 30 4.99 -6.06 1.31
CA MET A 30 6.44 -6.17 1.48
C MET A 30 6.90 -7.62 1.66
N PHE A 31 6.04 -8.48 2.19
CA PHE A 31 6.32 -9.90 2.31
C PHE A 31 6.18 -10.64 0.96
N ASN A 32 5.15 -10.32 0.18
CA ASN A 32 4.84 -11.02 -1.07
C ASN A 32 5.73 -10.57 -2.24
N VAL A 33 6.03 -9.28 -2.34
CA VAL A 33 6.82 -8.71 -3.46
C VAL A 33 8.14 -9.43 -3.73
N PRO A 34 8.97 -9.75 -2.72
CA PRO A 34 10.20 -10.50 -2.94
C PRO A 34 10.00 -11.88 -3.60
N SER A 35 8.83 -12.49 -3.45
CA SER A 35 8.50 -13.81 -4.01
C SER A 35 7.75 -13.75 -5.34
N GLU A 36 7.28 -12.57 -5.75
CA GLU A 36 6.52 -12.35 -6.99
C GLU A 36 7.29 -11.44 -7.96
N PRO A 37 8.23 -11.99 -8.76
CA PRO A 37 9.10 -11.20 -9.64
C PRO A 37 8.34 -10.49 -10.77
N ASP A 38 7.13 -10.94 -11.09
CA ASP A 38 6.29 -10.32 -12.11
C ASP A 38 5.63 -9.01 -11.64
N ILE A 39 5.67 -8.67 -10.34
CA ILE A 39 5.13 -7.41 -9.83
C ILE A 39 5.98 -6.24 -10.34
N LYS A 40 5.32 -5.27 -10.97
CA LYS A 40 5.94 -4.04 -11.47
C LYS A 40 5.76 -2.88 -10.49
N GLU A 41 4.56 -2.73 -9.94
CA GLU A 41 4.19 -1.60 -9.10
C GLU A 41 3.07 -1.99 -8.13
N ILE A 42 3.07 -1.36 -6.95
CA ILE A 42 1.95 -1.42 -6.00
C ILE A 42 1.41 -0.02 -5.78
N VAL A 43 0.11 0.16 -6.00
CA VAL A 43 -0.58 1.44 -5.86
C VAL A 43 -1.43 1.43 -4.60
N ILE A 44 -1.09 2.31 -3.65
CA ILE A 44 -1.85 2.53 -2.41
C ILE A 44 -2.86 3.66 -2.64
N SER A 45 -4.14 3.31 -2.67
CA SER A 45 -5.25 4.26 -2.85
C SER A 45 -5.71 4.87 -1.52
N GLU A 46 -6.60 5.86 -1.59
CA GLU A 46 -7.26 6.38 -0.39
C GLU A 46 -8.13 5.31 0.29
N ASP A 47 -8.77 4.42 -0.47
CA ASP A 47 -9.57 3.32 0.07
C ASP A 47 -8.72 2.30 0.82
N THR A 48 -7.52 1.98 0.32
CA THR A 48 -6.53 1.18 1.04
C THR A 48 -6.21 1.81 2.41
N VAL A 49 -6.04 3.13 2.46
CA VAL A 49 -5.71 3.83 3.69
C VAL A 49 -6.90 3.92 4.63
N GLU A 50 -8.08 4.31 4.16
CA GLU A 50 -9.26 4.59 5.00
C GLU A 50 -10.01 3.31 5.38
N LYS A 51 -10.35 2.49 4.38
CA LYS A 51 -11.16 1.28 4.50
C LYS A 51 -10.34 0.01 4.78
N GLY A 52 -9.04 0.05 4.51
CA GLY A 52 -8.17 -1.13 4.69
C GLY A 52 -8.33 -2.17 3.58
N GLU A 53 -8.76 -1.74 2.39
CA GLU A 53 -8.77 -2.59 1.20
C GLU A 53 -7.34 -2.92 0.76
N ASN A 54 -7.17 -4.04 0.06
CA ASN A 54 -5.86 -4.44 -0.44
C ASN A 54 -5.32 -3.43 -1.46
N PRO A 55 -4.00 -3.15 -1.47
CA PRO A 55 -3.38 -2.34 -2.51
C PRO A 55 -3.57 -2.95 -3.89
N LEU A 56 -3.63 -2.10 -4.92
CA LEU A 56 -3.68 -2.56 -6.31
C LEU A 56 -2.28 -2.98 -6.75
N VAL A 57 -2.15 -4.19 -7.26
CA VAL A 57 -0.89 -4.75 -7.78
C VAL A 57 -0.89 -4.68 -9.30
N VAL A 58 0.13 -4.03 -9.87
CA VAL A 58 0.35 -3.94 -11.31
C VAL A 58 1.48 -4.90 -11.66
N TYR A 59 1.20 -5.84 -12.56
CA TYR A 59 2.18 -6.79 -13.06
C TYR A 59 2.84 -6.27 -14.34
N HIS A 60 4.02 -6.78 -14.65
CA HIS A 60 4.62 -6.57 -15.96
C HIS A 60 3.65 -7.10 -17.03
N ASN A 61 3.40 -6.32 -18.09
CA ASN A 61 2.72 -6.84 -19.26
C ASN A 61 3.60 -7.97 -19.82
N ARG A 62 3.25 -9.23 -19.50
CA ARG A 62 3.52 -10.32 -20.42
C ARG A 62 2.81 -9.90 -21.69
N LYS A 63 3.56 -9.38 -22.67
CA LYS A 63 3.04 -9.27 -24.03
C LYS A 63 2.43 -10.63 -24.33
N GLU A 64 1.15 -10.65 -24.68
CA GLU A 64 0.56 -11.79 -25.36
C GLU A 64 1.54 -12.18 -26.46
N SER A 65 2.12 -13.36 -26.33
CA SER A 65 2.76 -14.02 -27.46
C SER A 65 1.61 -14.32 -28.43
N ALA A 66 1.45 -13.45 -29.42
CA ALA A 66 0.71 -13.74 -30.64
C ALA A 66 1.48 -14.78 -31.48
#